data_AF-A0A812VIB9-F1
#
_entry.id   AF-A0A812VIB9-F1
#
_cell.length_a   1.000
_cell.length_b   1.000
_cell.length_c   1.000
_cell.angle_alpha   90.00
_cell.angle_beta   90.00
_cell.angle_gamma   90.00
#
_symmetry.space_group_name_H-M   'P 1'
#
loop_
_entity.id
_entity.type
_entity.pdbx_description
1 polymer ?
#
loop_
_entity_poly.entity_id
_entity_poly.type
_entity_poly.pdbx_seq_one_letter_code
_entity_poly.pdbx_strand_id
1 'polypeptide(L)'
;MAKQAAKAKRPKPGAILKVPRGGKCFHIRLPPRFSLGAAVCSYGFAMLAPNSWQPNAVSGARSHCKGVLQRPLQLQSGRAVRATIRQSSSRVLEVAASKKLSSADVAALHRQVLRMLRLGTADDAVASAFAEGSPDLAQHAPVGRLFRSPTVFEDLVKTFTLCNCGWTRTISMNEKLCHHFGGPLGAFPSAAVLAKVTPLRLKKLCGVGYRAERILKLARAAAQGGLDPLSDPKLQEEEASQRCKGIYGLGPFGVANALQLLGFYKDIPADSETCRHLRQARGLRSCTLQNVSLVAARVYRPYAPHQFLRYWTELWRTYEQRMGTNAWDAHPSKYRLLTAAHMKVPRQKYQAAPQKELQNLYPDFVACSPRGLLPALDNEGEHVYDSIVLLEYVHEIFNGPPLLPTSPLARAKVRLWSKHVDLHIVPNFERLLAAHDAEARAMAREDLVQALALFEEAMSPLAKGPFFLGSDFSMADAVLAPWWLRMCSVLRAYRKFDPSAFSRLQVWFEAVEGRPCFAKTALDPEKLIEEFSYCADPDVEEGVRFRRGGPKSLRSRGLTEPGSRGHRPSLGTMSETSSQLL
;
A
#
# COMPACT_ATOMS: atom_id res chain seq x y z
N MET A 1 3.17 72.71 -6.17
CA MET A 1 3.78 71.58 -5.44
C MET A 1 2.74 70.94 -4.53
N ALA A 2 2.13 69.83 -4.93
CA ALA A 2 1.18 69.08 -4.10
C ALA A 2 1.72 67.66 -3.86
N LYS A 3 1.83 67.31 -2.58
CA LYS A 3 2.49 66.13 -2.01
C LYS A 3 1.96 64.83 -2.62
N GLN A 4 2.79 64.15 -3.42
CA GLN A 4 2.69 62.70 -3.59
C GLN A 4 3.05 62.06 -2.25
N ALA A 5 2.04 61.77 -1.43
CA ALA A 5 2.20 60.87 -0.30
C ALA A 5 2.61 59.50 -0.85
N ALA A 6 3.89 59.15 -0.70
CA ALA A 6 4.38 57.81 -0.94
C ALA A 6 3.55 56.83 -0.10
N LYS A 7 2.58 56.16 -0.72
CA LYS A 7 1.88 55.02 -0.10
C LYS A 7 2.95 54.01 0.28
N ALA A 8 3.34 53.98 1.55
CA ALA A 8 4.23 52.96 2.08
C ALA A 8 3.69 51.60 1.64
N LYS A 9 4.46 50.89 0.79
CA LYS A 9 4.08 49.56 0.28
C LYS A 9 3.76 48.70 1.50
N ARG A 10 2.50 48.27 1.62
CA ARG A 10 2.07 47.39 2.72
C ARG A 10 2.98 46.15 2.74
N PRO A 11 3.46 45.70 3.91
CA PRO A 11 4.33 44.53 4.01
C PRO A 11 3.68 43.32 3.33
N LYS A 12 4.47 42.57 2.55
CA LYS A 12 3.99 41.33 1.90
C LYS A 12 3.57 40.30 2.95
N PRO A 13 2.61 39.41 2.66
CA PRO A 13 2.36 38.23 3.48
C PRO A 13 3.66 37.50 3.81
N GLY A 14 3.76 36.99 5.04
CA GLY A 14 4.97 36.37 5.56
C GLY A 14 6.02 37.35 6.10
N ALA A 15 5.94 38.66 5.85
CA ALA A 15 6.91 39.62 6.38
C ALA A 15 6.77 39.85 7.89
N ILE A 16 7.89 40.09 8.58
CA ILE A 16 7.88 40.55 9.98
C ILE A 16 7.35 42.00 10.02
N LEU A 17 6.31 42.24 10.83
CA LEU A 17 5.68 43.54 11.00
C LEU A 17 6.31 44.36 12.14
N LYS A 18 6.61 43.69 13.25
CA LYS A 18 7.13 44.33 14.47
C LYS A 18 7.82 43.30 15.35
N VAL A 19 8.87 43.73 16.02
CA VAL A 19 9.48 43.04 17.16
C VAL A 19 9.28 43.95 18.38
N PRO A 20 8.35 43.64 19.30
CA PRO A 20 8.12 44.46 20.49
C PRO A 20 9.37 44.59 21.37
N ARG A 21 9.47 45.71 22.10
CA ARG A 21 10.56 45.97 23.06
C ARG A 21 10.63 44.81 24.07
N GLY A 22 11.82 44.24 24.25
CA GLY A 22 12.04 43.06 25.09
C GLY A 22 12.37 41.76 24.32
N GLY A 23 12.17 41.72 23.00
CA GLY A 23 12.69 40.67 22.11
C GLY A 23 12.16 39.26 22.36
N LYS A 24 11.07 39.11 23.12
CA LYS A 24 10.44 37.79 23.40
C LYS A 24 9.38 37.39 22.37
N CYS A 25 8.94 38.30 21.51
CA CYS A 25 7.97 38.01 20.47
C CYS A 25 8.22 38.82 19.21
N PHE A 26 7.61 38.39 18.11
CA PHE A 26 7.55 39.13 16.85
C PHE A 26 6.25 38.82 16.11
N HIS A 27 5.83 39.73 15.23
CA HIS A 27 4.58 39.65 14.49
C HIS A 27 4.84 39.39 13.01
N ILE A 28 4.06 38.50 12.40
CA ILE A 28 4.11 38.16 10.97
C ILE A 28 2.82 38.62 10.29
N ARG A 29 2.93 39.19 9.09
CA ARG A 29 1.79 39.55 8.24
C ARG A 29 1.14 38.30 7.66
N LEU A 30 -0.17 38.14 7.83
CA LEU A 30 -0.93 37.03 7.25
C LEU A 30 -1.57 37.40 5.90
N PRO A 31 -1.69 36.43 4.96
CA PRO A 31 -2.47 36.60 3.74
C PRO A 31 -3.97 36.73 4.04
N PRO A 32 -4.79 37.19 3.06
CA PRO A 32 -6.24 37.21 3.20
C PRO A 32 -6.83 35.85 3.55
N ARG A 33 -7.88 35.87 4.38
CA ARG A 33 -8.67 34.69 4.76
C ARG A 33 -7.86 33.57 5.43
N PHE A 34 -6.66 33.84 5.91
CA PHE A 34 -5.87 32.89 6.68
C PHE A 34 -6.52 32.61 8.04
N SER A 35 -6.52 31.34 8.44
CA SER A 35 -6.94 30.84 9.75
C SER A 35 -5.84 29.91 10.27
N LEU A 36 -5.26 30.25 11.43
CA LEU A 36 -4.22 29.46 12.05
C LEU A 36 -4.73 28.06 12.41
N GLY A 37 -5.94 27.95 12.96
CA GLY A 37 -6.53 26.67 13.33
C GLY A 37 -6.68 25.75 12.13
N ALA A 38 -7.21 26.27 11.02
CA ALA A 38 -7.35 25.51 9.78
C ALA A 38 -5.99 25.15 9.17
N ALA A 39 -5.02 26.06 9.18
CA ALA A 39 -3.69 25.79 8.65
C ALA A 39 -2.95 24.72 9.47
N VAL A 40 -2.97 24.80 10.80
CA VAL A 40 -2.29 23.84 11.69
C VAL A 40 -3.02 22.50 11.67
N CYS A 41 -4.34 22.51 11.92
CA CYS A 41 -5.14 21.30 12.00
C CYS A 41 -5.66 20.83 10.63
N SER A 42 -4.96 21.18 9.54
CA SER A 42 -5.24 20.70 8.17
C SER A 42 -4.80 19.25 7.94
N TYR A 43 -3.90 18.76 8.80
CA TYR A 43 -3.20 17.50 8.61
C TYR A 43 -2.91 16.82 9.94
N GLY A 44 -2.88 15.49 9.95
CA GLY A 44 -2.57 14.71 11.16
C GLY A 44 -1.20 15.02 11.78
N PHE A 45 -0.27 15.62 11.02
CA PHE A 45 1.04 16.03 11.51
C PHE A 45 1.00 17.01 12.70
N ALA A 46 -0.09 17.77 12.85
CA ALA A 46 -0.28 18.64 14.02
C ALA A 46 -0.37 17.86 15.35
N MET A 47 -0.71 16.57 15.31
CA MET A 47 -0.73 15.70 16.47
C MET A 47 0.62 15.04 16.77
N LEU A 48 1.52 15.00 15.78
CA LEU A 48 2.82 14.36 15.98
C LEU A 48 3.71 15.29 16.79
N ALA A 49 4.31 14.73 17.85
CA ALA A 49 5.27 15.44 18.68
C ALA A 49 6.35 16.14 17.81
N PRO A 50 6.81 17.33 18.23
CA PRO A 50 6.54 17.98 19.51
C PRO A 50 5.43 19.05 19.43
N ASN A 51 4.54 18.95 18.45
CA ASN A 51 3.43 19.89 18.28
C ASN A 51 2.40 19.75 19.41
N SER A 52 1.88 20.88 19.88
CA SER A 52 0.76 20.94 20.83
C SER A 52 -0.22 22.01 20.37
N TRP A 53 -1.37 21.60 19.86
CA TRP A 53 -2.48 22.49 19.55
C TRP A 53 -3.41 22.61 20.74
N GLN A 54 -3.73 23.83 21.14
CA GLN A 54 -4.68 24.14 22.20
C GLN A 54 -5.85 24.92 21.58
N PRO A 55 -7.04 24.30 21.42
CA PRO A 55 -8.25 24.99 21.02
C PRO A 55 -8.57 26.13 22.00
N ASN A 56 -9.15 27.22 21.50
CA ASN A 56 -9.62 28.28 22.39
C ASN A 56 -11.00 27.92 22.96
N ALA A 57 -11.16 27.91 24.28
CA ALA A 57 -12.43 27.55 24.94
C ALA A 57 -13.54 28.60 24.73
N VAL A 58 -13.20 29.82 24.32
CA VAL A 58 -14.18 30.89 24.08
C VAL A 58 -14.75 30.77 22.67
N SER A 59 -15.81 29.99 22.53
CA SER A 59 -16.63 29.91 21.31
C SER A 59 -17.43 31.21 21.14
N GLY A 60 -16.93 32.12 20.31
CA GLY A 60 -17.65 33.32 19.91
C GLY A 60 -17.28 33.75 18.50
N ALA A 61 -18.26 34.12 17.69
CA ALA A 61 -18.13 34.42 16.25
C ALA A 61 -17.16 35.57 15.89
N ARG A 62 -16.60 36.28 16.87
CA ARG A 62 -15.73 37.46 16.68
C ARG A 62 -14.26 37.26 17.07
N SER A 63 -13.86 36.10 17.61
CA SER A 63 -12.44 35.86 17.94
C SER A 63 -11.68 35.32 16.72
N HIS A 64 -10.65 36.04 16.28
CA HIS A 64 -9.70 35.53 15.28
C HIS A 64 -8.75 34.46 15.85
N CYS A 65 -8.67 34.34 17.17
CA CYS A 65 -7.85 33.35 17.85
C CYS A 65 -8.67 32.08 18.10
N LYS A 66 -8.64 31.16 17.13
CA LYS A 66 -9.28 29.84 17.21
C LYS A 66 -8.48 28.81 18.03
N GLY A 67 -7.30 29.20 18.51
CA GLY A 67 -6.41 28.35 19.29
C GLY A 67 -4.96 28.81 19.20
N VAL A 68 -4.08 28.05 19.86
CA VAL A 68 -2.66 28.34 20.02
C VAL A 68 -1.85 27.10 19.67
N LEU A 69 -0.85 27.26 18.80
CA LEU A 69 0.17 26.22 18.57
C LEU A 69 1.35 26.49 19.49
N GLN A 70 1.66 25.53 20.37
CA GLN A 70 2.88 25.52 21.16
C GLN A 70 3.80 24.40 20.67
N ARG A 71 5.08 24.71 20.46
CA ARG A 71 6.09 23.68 20.22
C ARG A 71 7.51 24.17 20.55
N PRO A 72 8.43 23.29 20.98
CA PRO A 72 9.84 23.57 20.92
C PRO A 72 10.32 23.73 19.46
N LEU A 73 11.12 24.75 19.20
CA LEU A 73 11.81 25.00 17.93
C LEU A 73 13.31 25.13 18.19
N GLN A 74 14.11 24.57 17.29
CA GLN A 74 15.56 24.67 17.38
C GLN A 74 16.03 26.02 16.80
N LEU A 75 16.98 26.65 17.48
CA LEU A 75 17.66 27.86 17.04
C LEU A 75 18.91 27.48 16.23
N GLN A 76 19.51 28.45 15.54
CA GLN A 76 20.76 28.22 14.80
C GLN A 76 21.91 27.75 15.70
N SER A 77 21.90 28.13 16.98
CA SER A 77 22.87 27.66 17.98
C SER A 77 22.71 26.19 18.39
N GLY A 78 21.71 25.47 17.85
CA GLY A 78 21.37 24.11 18.26
C GLY A 78 20.54 24.02 19.56
N ARG A 79 20.37 25.14 20.27
CA ARG A 79 19.49 25.23 21.45
C ARG A 79 18.02 25.26 21.04
N ALA A 80 17.15 24.66 21.83
CA ALA A 80 15.70 24.78 21.62
C ALA A 80 15.09 25.90 22.46
N VAL A 81 14.02 26.53 21.95
CA VAL A 81 13.13 27.43 22.69
C VAL A 81 11.68 27.01 22.50
N ARG A 82 10.83 27.19 23.51
CA ARG A 82 9.39 26.94 23.37
C ARG A 82 8.76 28.13 22.68
N ALA A 83 8.21 27.92 21.50
CA ALA A 83 7.47 28.91 20.73
C ALA A 83 5.97 28.75 20.95
N THR A 84 5.28 29.87 21.13
CA THR A 84 3.83 30.00 21.24
C THR A 84 3.36 30.84 20.07
N ILE A 85 2.54 30.26 19.20
CA ILE A 85 2.10 30.86 17.94
C ILE A 85 0.58 31.02 18.00
N ARG A 86 0.10 32.25 17.85
CA ARG A 86 -1.33 32.58 17.88
C ARG A 86 -1.70 33.62 16.84
N GLN A 87 -2.90 33.54 16.30
CA GLN A 87 -3.43 34.55 15.39
C GLN A 87 -4.10 35.66 16.21
N SER A 88 -3.46 36.83 16.28
CA SER A 88 -3.92 37.97 17.09
C SER A 88 -4.97 38.82 16.36
N SER A 89 -4.99 38.79 15.02
CA SER A 89 -6.06 39.39 14.21
C SER A 89 -6.22 38.67 12.88
N SER A 90 -7.18 39.09 12.05
CA SER A 90 -7.37 38.56 10.69
C SER A 90 -6.11 38.68 9.80
N ARG A 91 -5.14 39.53 10.17
CA ARG A 91 -3.96 39.84 9.35
C ARG A 91 -2.63 39.71 10.08
N VAL A 92 -2.63 39.32 11.35
CA VAL A 92 -1.42 39.29 12.18
C VAL A 92 -1.32 37.96 12.92
N LEU A 93 -0.16 37.34 12.77
CA LEU A 93 0.27 36.19 13.57
C LEU A 93 1.31 36.66 14.57
N GLU A 94 1.14 36.31 15.83
CA GLU A 94 2.13 36.54 16.88
C GLU A 94 2.91 35.25 17.14
N VAL A 95 4.23 35.39 17.20
CA VAL A 95 5.15 34.33 17.60
C VAL A 95 5.89 34.79 18.84
N ALA A 96 5.62 34.16 19.98
CA ALA A 96 6.29 34.42 21.25
C ALA A 96 7.22 33.25 21.61
N ALA A 97 8.32 33.53 22.29
CA ALA A 97 9.30 32.54 22.73
C ALA A 97 9.48 32.59 24.25
N SER A 98 9.80 31.44 24.86
CA SER A 98 10.02 31.35 26.31
C SER A 98 11.28 32.09 26.81
N LYS A 99 12.15 32.52 25.90
CA LYS A 99 13.39 33.27 26.20
C LYS A 99 13.50 34.49 25.28
N LYS A 100 14.32 35.48 25.66
CA LYS A 100 14.65 36.62 24.79
C LYS A 100 15.37 36.09 23.53
N LEU A 101 15.03 36.65 22.38
CA LEU A 101 15.56 36.28 21.08
C LEU A 101 16.55 37.34 20.60
N SER A 102 17.69 36.88 20.06
CA SER A 102 18.54 37.72 19.22
C SER A 102 17.89 37.94 17.85
N SER A 103 18.38 38.89 17.06
CA SER A 103 17.92 39.08 15.68
C SER A 103 18.11 37.84 14.81
N ALA A 104 19.20 37.09 15.03
CA ALA A 104 19.45 35.81 14.34
C ALA A 104 18.43 34.73 14.74
N ASP A 105 18.09 34.65 16.03
CA ASP A 105 17.05 33.73 16.52
C ASP A 105 15.67 34.07 15.97
N VAL A 106 15.32 35.37 15.92
CA VAL A 106 14.07 35.84 15.29
C VAL A 106 14.03 35.39 13.82
N ALA A 107 15.11 35.60 13.06
CA ALA A 107 15.17 35.18 11.67
C ALA A 107 15.06 33.64 11.52
N ALA A 108 15.69 32.87 12.40
CA ALA A 108 15.63 31.41 12.40
C ALA A 108 14.22 30.88 12.71
N LEU A 109 13.55 31.43 13.74
CA LEU A 109 12.18 31.07 14.08
C LEU A 109 11.20 31.51 13.01
N HIS A 110 11.41 32.70 12.43
CA HIS A 110 10.58 33.22 11.35
C HIS A 110 10.58 32.28 10.15
N ARG A 111 11.75 31.83 9.66
CA ARG A 111 11.83 30.85 8.56
C ARG A 111 11.10 29.55 8.88
N GLN A 112 11.27 29.02 10.10
CA GLN A 112 10.60 27.80 10.54
C GLN A 112 9.07 27.96 10.58
N VAL A 113 8.57 29.09 11.10
CA VAL A 113 7.13 29.37 11.15
C VAL A 113 6.54 29.56 9.75
N LEU A 114 7.24 30.26 8.85
CA LEU A 114 6.81 30.40 7.46
C LEU A 114 6.72 29.04 6.76
N ARG A 115 7.71 28.15 6.98
CA ARG A 115 7.69 26.79 6.43
C ARG A 115 6.50 26.01 6.96
N MET A 116 6.34 25.91 8.29
CA MET A 116 5.30 25.10 8.92
C MET A 116 3.89 25.50 8.48
N LEU A 117 3.64 26.81 8.42
CA LEU A 117 2.32 27.37 8.11
C LEU A 117 2.13 27.69 6.62
N ARG A 118 3.13 27.40 5.78
CA ARG A 118 3.12 27.68 4.35
C ARG A 118 2.75 29.13 4.05
N LEU A 119 3.49 30.08 4.61
CA LEU A 119 3.22 31.52 4.48
C LEU A 119 4.10 32.21 3.42
N GLY A 120 4.67 31.45 2.48
CA GLY A 120 5.41 31.99 1.35
C GLY A 120 4.51 32.46 0.19
N THR A 121 5.07 33.26 -0.72
CA THR A 121 4.33 33.72 -1.92
C THR A 121 3.95 32.59 -2.86
N ALA A 122 4.80 31.57 -2.99
CA ALA A 122 4.48 30.37 -3.78
C ALA A 122 3.33 29.57 -3.14
N ASP A 123 3.33 29.44 -1.81
CA ASP A 123 2.23 28.79 -1.08
C ASP A 123 0.90 29.57 -1.23
N ASP A 124 0.96 30.91 -1.24
CA ASP A 124 -0.21 31.76 -1.51
C ASP A 124 -0.78 31.52 -2.91
N ALA A 125 0.09 31.39 -3.92
CA ALA A 125 -0.33 31.10 -5.29
C ALA A 125 -1.00 29.72 -5.40
N VAL A 126 -0.43 28.69 -4.77
CA VAL A 126 -1.03 27.35 -4.69
C VAL A 126 -2.39 27.41 -4.02
N ALA A 127 -2.50 28.07 -2.86
CA ALA A 127 -3.76 28.13 -2.12
C ALA A 127 -4.87 28.83 -2.92
N SER A 128 -4.54 29.91 -3.64
CA SER A 128 -5.47 30.60 -4.53
C SER A 128 -5.88 29.73 -5.72
N ALA A 129 -4.91 29.15 -6.44
CA ALA A 129 -5.18 28.29 -7.58
C ALA A 129 -6.00 27.04 -7.20
N PHE A 130 -5.75 26.46 -6.03
CA PHE A 130 -6.56 25.36 -5.50
C PHE A 130 -7.99 25.81 -5.18
N ALA A 131 -8.17 26.98 -4.56
CA ALA A 131 -9.51 27.51 -4.26
C ALA A 131 -10.32 27.81 -5.55
N GLU A 132 -9.66 28.35 -6.57
CA GLU A 132 -10.26 28.60 -7.90
C GLU A 132 -10.62 27.30 -8.61
N GLY A 133 -9.75 26.29 -8.57
CA GLY A 133 -9.98 24.97 -9.16
C GLY A 133 -10.89 24.04 -8.33
N SER A 134 -11.42 24.49 -7.19
CA SER A 134 -12.33 23.72 -6.33
C SER A 134 -13.38 24.63 -5.68
N PRO A 135 -14.28 25.25 -6.49
CA PRO A 135 -15.25 26.23 -5.99
C PRO A 135 -16.26 25.63 -5.00
N ASP A 136 -16.58 24.35 -5.13
CA ASP A 136 -17.40 23.58 -4.18
C ASP A 136 -16.75 23.48 -2.78
N LEU A 137 -15.43 23.65 -2.71
CA LEU A 137 -14.69 23.68 -1.46
C LEU A 137 -14.43 25.10 -0.94
N ALA A 138 -14.52 26.12 -1.79
CA ALA A 138 -14.16 27.51 -1.50
C ALA A 138 -15.01 28.16 -0.39
N GLN A 139 -16.22 27.67 -0.17
CA GLN A 139 -17.14 28.15 0.87
C GLN A 139 -16.64 27.85 2.30
N HIS A 140 -15.72 26.89 2.45
CA HIS A 140 -15.26 26.39 3.75
C HIS A 140 -13.84 26.85 4.11
N ALA A 141 -13.52 28.09 3.75
CA ALA A 141 -12.17 28.65 3.85
C ALA A 141 -11.58 28.67 5.28
N PRO A 142 -10.25 28.55 5.41
CA PRO A 142 -9.27 28.39 4.33
C PRO A 142 -8.98 26.92 3.96
N VAL A 143 -8.75 26.71 2.67
CA VAL A 143 -8.36 25.44 2.04
C VAL A 143 -7.01 25.61 1.34
N GLY A 144 -6.33 24.52 0.99
CA GLY A 144 -5.11 24.56 0.16
C GLY A 144 -3.80 24.86 0.88
N ARG A 145 -3.77 24.87 2.22
CA ARG A 145 -2.53 24.90 3.01
C ARG A 145 -2.42 23.69 3.90
N LEU A 146 -1.33 22.96 3.74
CA LEU A 146 -1.02 21.80 4.56
C LEU A 146 0.07 22.11 5.58
N PHE A 147 -0.20 21.77 6.85
CA PHE A 147 0.78 21.87 7.92
C PHE A 147 1.95 20.90 7.70
N ARG A 148 3.16 21.38 7.96
CA ARG A 148 4.40 20.59 7.88
C ARG A 148 5.37 20.94 8.99
N SER A 149 6.48 20.20 9.07
CA SER A 149 7.50 20.40 10.09
C SER A 149 8.45 21.56 9.74
N PRO A 150 9.18 22.12 10.72
CA PRO A 150 10.18 23.17 10.51
C PRO A 150 11.35 22.79 9.60
N THR A 151 11.57 21.50 9.37
CA THR A 151 12.69 20.99 8.55
C THR A 151 12.22 19.82 7.68
N VAL A 152 12.86 19.65 6.51
CA VAL A 152 12.65 18.48 5.65
C VAL A 152 13.04 17.19 6.38
N PHE A 153 14.08 17.25 7.22
CA PHE A 153 14.51 16.10 8.01
C PHE A 153 13.40 15.59 8.95
N GLU A 154 12.76 16.48 9.72
CA GLU A 154 11.66 16.11 10.61
C GLU A 154 10.47 15.56 9.82
N ASP A 155 10.14 16.17 8.68
CA ASP A 155 9.10 15.69 7.78
C ASP A 155 9.34 14.23 7.34
N LEU A 156 10.54 13.93 6.84
CA LEU A 156 10.90 12.60 6.35
C LEU A 156 10.98 11.53 7.45
N VAL A 157 11.48 11.89 8.64
CA VAL A 157 11.44 10.96 9.78
C VAL A 157 9.99 10.65 10.18
N LYS A 158 9.13 11.66 10.19
CA LYS A 158 7.69 11.47 10.42
C LYS A 158 7.05 10.59 9.33
N THR A 159 7.42 10.79 8.07
CA THR A 159 7.00 9.89 6.97
C THR A 159 7.43 8.44 7.23
N PHE A 160 8.66 8.17 7.66
CA PHE A 160 9.07 6.80 8.01
C PHE A 160 8.23 6.20 9.14
N THR A 161 7.90 6.98 10.17
CA THR A 161 7.04 6.53 11.27
C THR A 161 5.58 6.33 10.87
N LEU A 162 5.15 6.90 9.73
CA LEU A 162 3.81 6.74 9.17
C LEU A 162 3.69 5.45 8.36
N CYS A 163 4.70 5.10 7.57
CA CYS A 163 4.67 3.93 6.67
C CYS A 163 4.40 2.63 7.43
N ASN A 164 3.46 1.81 6.97
CA ASN A 164 3.11 0.47 7.50
C ASN A 164 2.92 0.44 9.03
N CYS A 165 2.20 1.43 9.56
CA CYS A 165 1.98 1.58 10.99
C CYS A 165 0.60 2.16 11.29
N GLY A 166 -0.06 1.68 12.35
CA GLY A 166 -1.26 2.33 12.86
C GLY A 166 -0.94 3.68 13.52
N TRP A 167 -1.87 4.63 13.42
CA TRP A 167 -1.69 6.02 13.86
C TRP A 167 -1.28 6.17 15.33
N THR A 168 -1.86 5.39 16.24
CA THR A 168 -1.49 5.41 17.66
C THR A 168 0.00 5.07 17.87
N ARG A 169 0.52 4.10 17.11
CA ARG A 169 1.94 3.75 17.15
C ARG A 169 2.79 4.81 16.47
N THR A 170 2.32 5.45 15.38
CA THR A 170 2.99 6.61 14.76
C THR A 170 3.16 7.77 15.76
N ILE A 171 2.10 8.12 16.50
CA ILE A 171 2.15 9.14 17.55
C ILE A 171 3.18 8.75 18.62
N SER A 172 3.08 7.52 19.15
CA SER A 172 3.96 7.04 20.22
C SER A 172 5.44 7.04 19.83
N MET A 173 5.77 6.64 18.60
CA MET A 173 7.17 6.68 18.11
C MET A 173 7.72 8.11 18.09
N ASN A 174 6.92 9.08 17.64
CA ASN A 174 7.33 10.49 17.59
C ASN A 174 7.45 11.12 18.98
N GLU A 175 6.54 10.80 19.90
CA GLU A 175 6.63 11.21 21.30
C GLU A 175 7.91 10.68 21.94
N LYS A 176 8.23 9.39 21.74
CA LYS A 176 9.45 8.76 22.27
C LYS A 176 10.73 9.33 21.64
N LEU A 177 10.72 9.67 20.34
CA LEU A 177 11.85 10.35 19.70
C LEU A 177 12.14 11.69 20.37
N CYS A 178 11.11 12.51 20.59
CA CYS A 178 11.24 13.80 21.26
C CYS A 178 11.62 13.64 22.74
N HIS A 179 11.05 12.66 23.45
CA HIS A 179 11.33 12.42 24.86
C HIS A 179 12.78 11.98 25.09
N HIS A 180 13.29 11.00 24.32
CA HIS A 180 14.63 10.45 24.55
C HIS A 180 15.76 11.23 23.88
N PHE A 181 15.48 11.93 22.79
CA PHE A 181 16.52 12.58 21.98
C PHE A 181 16.27 14.08 21.73
N GLY A 182 15.17 14.64 22.24
CA GLY A 182 14.79 16.03 22.05
C GLY A 182 15.34 17.05 23.04
N GLY A 183 16.18 16.60 23.97
CA GLY A 183 16.73 17.43 25.05
C GLY A 183 15.67 17.92 26.05
N PRO A 184 16.02 18.89 26.91
CA PRO A 184 15.21 19.26 28.09
C PRO A 184 13.80 19.79 27.78
N LEU A 185 13.59 20.35 26.58
CA LEU A 185 12.28 20.87 26.17
C LEU A 185 11.43 19.85 25.40
N GLY A 186 11.98 18.65 25.12
CA GLY A 186 11.33 17.66 24.27
C GLY A 186 11.16 18.13 22.83
N ALA A 187 12.18 18.77 22.26
CA ALA A 187 12.15 19.17 20.86
C ALA A 187 12.20 17.95 19.93
N PHE A 188 11.92 18.12 18.64
CA PHE A 188 12.28 17.08 17.70
C PHE A 188 13.81 16.95 17.66
N PRO A 189 14.39 15.74 17.70
CA PRO A 189 15.84 15.57 17.69
C PRO A 189 16.46 16.07 16.38
N SER A 190 17.61 16.74 16.46
CA SER A 190 18.32 17.17 15.24
C SER A 190 18.93 15.98 14.50
N ALA A 191 19.21 16.16 13.22
CA ALA A 191 19.95 15.18 12.43
C ALA A 191 21.29 14.82 13.08
N ALA A 192 22.03 15.81 13.58
CA ALA A 192 23.31 15.61 14.26
C ALA A 192 23.19 14.78 15.56
N VAL A 193 22.08 14.92 16.30
CA VAL A 193 21.82 14.10 17.48
C VAL A 193 21.53 12.65 17.06
N LEU A 194 20.62 12.43 16.12
CA LEU A 194 20.25 11.07 15.70
C LEU A 194 21.39 10.35 14.97
N ALA A 195 22.25 11.06 14.22
CA ALA A 195 23.38 10.47 13.50
C ALA A 195 24.36 9.70 14.41
N LYS A 196 24.41 10.08 15.70
CA LYS A 196 25.28 9.48 16.73
C LYS A 196 24.62 8.32 17.49
N VAL A 197 23.36 8.00 17.20
CA VAL A 197 22.59 6.96 17.91
C VAL A 197 22.79 5.61 17.23
N THR A 198 22.84 4.53 18.02
CA THR A 198 22.90 3.16 17.49
C THR A 198 21.50 2.63 17.13
N PRO A 199 21.38 1.76 16.12
CA PRO A 199 20.09 1.18 15.75
C PRO A 199 19.40 0.46 16.90
N LEU A 200 20.14 -0.32 17.69
CA LEU A 200 19.61 -1.05 18.85
C LEU A 200 18.99 -0.09 19.88
N ARG A 201 19.68 1.02 20.19
CA ARG A 201 19.19 2.02 21.14
C ARG A 201 17.94 2.72 20.63
N LEU A 202 17.90 3.07 19.34
CA LEU A 202 16.74 3.70 18.72
C LEU A 202 15.52 2.75 18.69
N LYS A 203 15.73 1.47 18.36
CA LYS A 203 14.69 0.43 18.41
C LYS A 203 14.14 0.26 19.82
N LYS A 204 15.02 0.11 20.82
CA LYS A 204 14.64 -0.14 22.21
C LYS A 204 13.87 1.03 22.82
N LEU A 205 14.37 2.25 22.66
CA LEU A 205 13.79 3.43 23.32
C LEU A 205 12.56 3.96 22.58
N CYS A 206 12.56 3.95 21.25
CA CYS A 206 11.48 4.58 20.47
C CYS A 206 10.49 3.59 19.86
N GLY A 207 10.77 2.29 19.86
CA GLY A 207 9.88 1.27 19.28
C GLY A 207 9.73 1.36 17.76
N VAL A 208 10.73 1.93 17.06
CA VAL A 208 10.65 2.21 15.61
C VAL A 208 10.85 0.95 14.73
N GLY A 209 11.32 -0.15 15.31
CA GLY A 209 11.52 -1.43 14.61
C GLY A 209 12.50 -1.32 13.45
N TYR A 210 12.13 -1.89 12.29
CA TYR A 210 12.96 -1.86 11.07
C TYR A 210 13.27 -0.44 10.56
N ARG A 211 12.50 0.58 10.98
CA ARG A 211 12.68 1.97 10.56
C ARG A 211 13.95 2.60 11.15
N ALA A 212 14.54 2.01 12.20
CA ALA A 212 15.72 2.56 12.84
C ALA A 212 16.87 2.81 11.85
N GLU A 213 17.17 1.84 10.97
CA GLU A 213 18.24 1.99 9.98
C GLU A 213 17.95 3.13 8.99
N ARG A 214 16.69 3.25 8.55
CA ARG A 214 16.26 4.30 7.62
C ARG A 214 16.41 5.69 8.24
N ILE A 215 15.96 5.85 9.49
CA ILE A 215 16.08 7.09 10.25
C ILE A 215 17.55 7.46 10.47
N LEU A 216 18.40 6.51 10.83
CA LEU A 216 19.81 6.78 11.12
C LEU A 216 20.61 7.11 9.85
N LYS A 217 20.36 6.41 8.73
CA LYS A 217 20.97 6.76 7.44
C LYS A 217 20.55 8.15 6.99
N LEU A 218 19.26 8.48 7.09
CA LEU A 218 18.74 9.81 6.80
C LEU A 218 19.39 10.88 7.71
N ALA A 219 19.54 10.60 9.00
CA ALA A 219 20.14 11.52 9.96
C ALA A 219 21.61 11.82 9.63
N ARG A 220 22.39 10.81 9.22
CA ARG A 220 23.79 11.00 8.79
C ARG A 220 23.87 11.84 7.53
N ALA A 221 23.05 11.53 6.52
CA ALA A 221 23.00 12.31 5.28
C ALA A 221 22.58 13.77 5.55
N ALA A 222 21.55 13.98 6.37
CA ALA A 222 21.07 15.32 6.74
C ALA A 222 22.10 16.10 7.57
N ALA A 223 22.85 15.45 8.46
CA ALA A 223 23.90 16.10 9.23
C ALA A 223 25.07 16.59 8.36
N GLN A 224 25.21 16.05 7.15
CA GLN A 224 26.21 16.44 6.14
C GLN A 224 25.64 17.37 5.06
N GLY A 225 24.41 17.90 5.24
CA GLY A 225 23.77 18.78 4.26
C GLY A 225 23.10 18.07 3.09
N GLY A 226 23.01 16.74 3.09
CA GLY A 226 22.44 15.95 1.99
C GLY A 226 20.95 16.19 1.71
N LEU A 227 20.23 16.90 2.60
CA LEU A 227 18.83 17.29 2.40
C LEU A 227 18.65 18.78 2.04
N ASP A 228 19.72 19.56 2.01
CA ASP A 228 19.65 21.01 1.75
C ASP A 228 19.02 21.33 0.38
N PRO A 229 19.31 20.57 -0.70
CA PRO A 229 18.67 20.80 -2.00
C PRO A 229 17.14 20.66 -1.96
N LEU A 230 16.60 19.82 -1.07
CA LEU A 230 15.14 19.67 -0.91
C LEU A 230 14.49 20.89 -0.23
N SER A 231 15.27 21.83 0.29
CA SER A 231 14.79 23.07 0.88
C SER A 231 14.90 24.27 -0.07
N ASP A 232 15.40 24.09 -1.30
CA ASP A 232 15.54 25.16 -2.28
C ASP A 232 14.15 25.67 -2.71
N PRO A 233 13.84 26.97 -2.56
CA PRO A 233 12.59 27.55 -3.05
C PRO A 233 12.39 27.44 -4.57
N LYS A 234 13.44 27.19 -5.35
CA LYS A 234 13.41 27.02 -6.81
C LYS A 234 13.33 25.56 -7.26
N LEU A 235 13.32 24.62 -6.32
CA LEU A 235 13.25 23.19 -6.59
C LEU A 235 12.04 22.89 -7.49
N GLN A 236 12.27 22.12 -8.55
CA GLN A 236 11.22 21.64 -9.46
C GLN A 236 10.71 20.26 -9.03
N GLU A 237 9.49 19.92 -9.44
CA GLU A 237 8.81 18.69 -9.02
C GLU A 237 9.58 17.43 -9.44
N GLU A 238 10.08 17.38 -10.68
CA GLU A 238 10.82 16.25 -11.22
C GLU A 238 12.12 16.02 -10.42
N GLU A 239 12.85 17.09 -10.14
CA GLU A 239 14.08 17.04 -9.35
C GLU A 239 13.78 16.60 -7.91
N ALA A 240 12.73 17.16 -7.29
CA ALA A 240 12.28 16.77 -5.96
C ALA A 240 11.93 15.27 -5.91
N SER A 241 11.24 14.78 -6.93
CA SER A 241 10.82 13.38 -7.06
C SER A 241 12.03 12.45 -7.16
N GLN A 242 13.00 12.76 -8.03
CA GLN A 242 14.22 11.98 -8.17
C GLN A 242 15.04 11.96 -6.88
N ARG A 243 15.22 13.11 -6.24
CA ARG A 243 15.92 13.20 -4.95
C ARG A 243 15.22 12.39 -3.86
N CYS A 244 13.89 12.47 -3.77
CA CYS A 244 13.12 11.68 -2.79
C CYS A 244 13.22 10.18 -3.06
N LYS A 245 13.18 9.73 -4.32
CA LYS A 245 13.37 8.31 -4.70
C LYS A 245 14.75 7.79 -4.29
N GLY A 246 15.78 8.65 -4.32
CA GLY A 246 17.13 8.32 -3.88
C GLY A 246 17.29 8.14 -2.36
N ILE A 247 16.30 8.51 -1.56
CA ILE A 247 16.38 8.39 -0.10
C ILE A 247 16.08 6.94 0.31
N TYR A 248 17.08 6.31 0.93
CA TYR A 248 17.00 4.92 1.37
C TYR A 248 15.75 4.63 2.23
N GLY A 249 14.90 3.73 1.72
CA GLY A 249 13.71 3.24 2.42
C GLY A 249 12.44 4.08 2.22
N LEU A 250 12.45 5.10 1.34
CA LEU A 250 11.23 5.72 0.82
C LEU A 250 10.72 4.92 -0.39
N GLY A 251 9.61 4.19 -0.20
CA GLY A 251 8.85 3.62 -1.31
C GLY A 251 7.88 4.63 -1.93
N PRO A 252 7.03 4.21 -2.89
CA PRO A 252 6.11 5.11 -3.61
C PRO A 252 5.23 5.98 -2.70
N PHE A 253 4.63 5.40 -1.67
CA PHE A 253 3.87 6.15 -0.65
C PHE A 253 4.73 7.22 0.04
N GLY A 254 5.95 6.84 0.44
CA GLY A 254 6.86 7.75 1.14
C GLY A 254 7.33 8.90 0.25
N VAL A 255 7.59 8.63 -1.03
CA VAL A 255 7.94 9.65 -2.02
C VAL A 255 6.77 10.63 -2.24
N ALA A 256 5.57 10.13 -2.50
CA ALA A 256 4.38 11.00 -2.66
C ALA A 256 4.11 11.82 -1.38
N ASN A 257 4.29 11.23 -0.20
CA ASN A 257 4.14 11.93 1.08
C ASN A 257 5.21 13.01 1.27
N ALA A 258 6.47 12.76 0.86
CA ALA A 258 7.52 13.77 0.90
C ALA A 258 7.22 14.93 -0.08
N LEU A 259 6.82 14.62 -1.31
CA LEU A 259 6.50 15.61 -2.33
C LEU A 259 5.40 16.59 -1.89
N GLN A 260 4.31 16.10 -1.30
CA GLN A 260 3.28 16.99 -0.78
C GLN A 260 3.79 17.88 0.38
N LEU A 261 4.72 17.39 1.22
CA LEU A 261 5.34 18.21 2.28
C LEU A 261 6.31 19.25 1.71
N LEU A 262 6.88 19.00 0.52
CA LEU A 262 7.68 19.97 -0.21
C LEU A 262 6.81 21.02 -0.90
N GLY A 263 5.59 20.67 -1.29
CA GLY A 263 4.64 21.57 -1.95
C GLY A 263 4.19 21.12 -3.34
N PHE A 264 4.48 19.87 -3.71
CA PHE A 264 4.07 19.25 -4.96
C PHE A 264 2.91 18.29 -4.69
N TYR A 265 1.74 18.57 -5.27
CA TYR A 265 0.48 17.93 -4.87
C TYR A 265 -0.11 17.01 -5.94
N LYS A 266 0.68 16.69 -6.96
CA LYS A 266 0.23 15.87 -8.08
C LYS A 266 -0.08 14.42 -7.66
N ASP A 267 0.79 13.87 -6.82
CA ASP A 267 0.70 12.48 -6.38
C ASP A 267 -0.04 12.34 -5.06
N ILE A 268 -0.85 11.28 -4.95
CA ILE A 268 -1.56 10.92 -3.72
C ILE A 268 -0.76 9.80 -3.02
N PRO A 269 -0.32 9.97 -1.76
CA PRO A 269 0.28 8.90 -0.97
C PRO A 269 -0.84 7.92 -0.57
N ALA A 270 -1.16 7.02 -1.48
CA ALA A 270 -2.30 6.14 -1.36
C ALA A 270 -2.03 4.98 -0.39
N ASP A 271 -2.98 4.73 0.52
CA ASP A 271 -2.88 3.68 1.52
C ASP A 271 -4.26 3.08 1.87
N SER A 272 -4.35 2.37 2.99
CA SER A 272 -5.62 1.80 3.48
C SER A 272 -6.66 2.88 3.81
N GLU A 273 -6.23 4.07 4.19
CA GLU A 273 -7.11 5.20 4.46
C GLU A 273 -7.68 5.77 3.18
N THR A 274 -6.84 5.92 2.14
CA THR A 274 -7.28 6.30 0.80
C THR A 274 -8.30 5.31 0.25
N CYS A 275 -8.04 4.01 0.39
CA CYS A 275 -8.97 2.96 -0.04
C CYS A 275 -10.32 3.07 0.69
N ARG A 276 -10.30 3.21 2.03
CA ARG A 276 -11.53 3.43 2.81
C ARG A 276 -12.28 4.65 2.31
N HIS A 277 -11.59 5.77 2.15
CA HIS A 277 -12.19 7.04 1.75
C HIS A 277 -12.88 6.92 0.41
N LEU A 278 -12.21 6.38 -0.61
CA LEU A 278 -12.78 6.20 -1.94
C LEU A 278 -13.99 5.26 -1.93
N ARG A 279 -13.99 4.20 -1.11
CA ARG A 279 -15.16 3.33 -0.94
C ARG A 279 -16.34 4.06 -0.31
N GLN A 280 -16.11 4.81 0.78
CA GLN A 280 -17.18 5.42 1.58
C GLN A 280 -17.69 6.73 1.01
N ALA A 281 -16.79 7.65 0.64
CA ALA A 281 -17.16 8.99 0.19
C ALA A 281 -17.49 9.04 -1.30
N ARG A 282 -16.92 8.14 -2.12
CA ARG A 282 -17.10 8.13 -3.57
C ARG A 282 -17.83 6.87 -4.10
N GLY A 283 -18.24 5.96 -3.21
CA GLY A 283 -18.98 4.75 -3.59
C GLY A 283 -18.18 3.75 -4.42
N LEU A 284 -16.85 3.91 -4.52
CA LEU A 284 -15.98 3.08 -5.36
C LEU A 284 -15.68 1.74 -4.65
N ARG A 285 -16.68 0.87 -4.58
CA ARG A 285 -16.65 -0.39 -3.82
C ARG A 285 -15.51 -1.33 -4.26
N SER A 286 -15.13 -1.30 -5.54
CA SER A 286 -14.02 -2.07 -6.12
C SER A 286 -12.64 -1.47 -5.88
N CYS A 287 -12.52 -0.30 -5.22
CA CYS A 287 -11.23 0.26 -4.83
C CYS A 287 -10.61 -0.63 -3.75
N THR A 288 -9.41 -1.15 -3.94
CA THR A 288 -8.70 -2.04 -3.02
C THR A 288 -7.29 -1.50 -2.78
N LEU A 289 -6.54 -2.04 -1.81
CA LEU A 289 -5.13 -1.61 -1.61
C LEU A 289 -4.26 -1.82 -2.85
N GLN A 290 -4.68 -2.73 -3.73
CA GLN A 290 -4.04 -3.11 -4.97
C GLN A 290 -4.13 -2.03 -6.05
N ASN A 291 -5.32 -1.45 -6.21
CA ASN A 291 -5.60 -0.50 -7.27
C ASN A 291 -5.76 0.95 -6.77
N VAL A 292 -5.70 1.18 -5.44
CA VAL A 292 -6.02 2.48 -4.82
C VAL A 292 -5.21 3.63 -5.43
N SER A 293 -3.93 3.44 -5.75
CA SER A 293 -3.11 4.49 -6.39
C SER A 293 -3.66 4.88 -7.76
N LEU A 294 -4.03 3.90 -8.58
CA LEU A 294 -4.59 4.12 -9.91
C LEU A 294 -5.99 4.72 -9.85
N VAL A 295 -6.83 4.19 -8.95
CA VAL A 295 -8.19 4.70 -8.73
C VAL A 295 -8.12 6.15 -8.25
N ALA A 296 -7.28 6.45 -7.25
CA ALA A 296 -7.06 7.81 -6.77
C ALA A 296 -6.55 8.73 -7.89
N ALA A 297 -5.54 8.29 -8.66
CA ALA A 297 -5.01 9.05 -9.77
C ALA A 297 -6.08 9.36 -10.83
N ARG A 298 -6.95 8.40 -11.18
CA ARG A 298 -8.06 8.58 -12.13
C ARG A 298 -9.13 9.53 -11.58
N VAL A 299 -9.56 9.31 -10.35
CA VAL A 299 -10.62 10.09 -9.69
C VAL A 299 -10.21 11.56 -9.53
N TYR A 300 -8.97 11.79 -9.12
CA TYR A 300 -8.50 13.14 -8.83
C TYR A 300 -7.75 13.80 -9.99
N ARG A 301 -7.54 13.13 -11.13
CA ARG A 301 -6.92 13.69 -12.35
C ARG A 301 -7.46 15.08 -12.75
N PRO A 302 -8.77 15.37 -12.72
CA PRO A 302 -9.29 16.67 -13.13
C PRO A 302 -8.80 17.84 -12.28
N TYR A 303 -8.25 17.58 -11.10
CA TYR A 303 -7.78 18.60 -10.17
C TYR A 303 -6.28 18.87 -10.28
N ALA A 304 -5.62 18.41 -11.35
CA ALA A 304 -4.20 18.64 -11.54
C ALA A 304 -3.85 20.15 -11.55
N PRO A 305 -2.72 20.56 -10.94
CA PRO A 305 -1.72 19.75 -10.22
C PRO A 305 -1.99 19.56 -8.72
N HIS A 306 -3.22 19.82 -8.26
CA HIS A 306 -3.61 19.82 -6.84
C HIS A 306 -4.38 18.57 -6.40
N GLN A 307 -4.15 17.42 -7.04
CA GLN A 307 -4.89 16.17 -6.76
C GLN A 307 -4.86 15.79 -5.28
N PHE A 308 -3.69 15.87 -4.63
CA PHE A 308 -3.56 15.58 -3.21
C PHE A 308 -4.35 16.55 -2.34
N LEU A 309 -4.30 17.86 -2.61
CA LEU A 309 -5.05 18.85 -1.82
C LEU A 309 -6.55 18.58 -1.92
N ARG A 310 -7.04 18.19 -3.11
CA ARG A 310 -8.43 17.82 -3.32
C ARG A 310 -8.80 16.59 -2.50
N TYR A 311 -8.09 15.49 -2.71
CA TYR A 311 -8.28 14.23 -1.98
C TYR A 311 -8.26 14.46 -0.46
N TRP A 312 -7.23 15.16 0.01
CA TRP A 312 -7.02 15.36 1.43
C TRP A 312 -8.12 16.22 2.04
N THR A 313 -8.59 17.26 1.34
CA THR A 313 -9.69 18.10 1.83
C THR A 313 -10.99 17.30 1.98
N GLU A 314 -11.30 16.39 1.04
CA GLU A 314 -12.47 15.51 1.13
C GLU A 314 -12.36 14.52 2.29
N LEU A 315 -11.20 13.88 2.43
CA LEU A 315 -10.91 12.98 3.54
C LEU A 315 -11.06 13.70 4.89
N TRP A 316 -10.46 14.88 5.01
CA TRP A 316 -10.43 15.63 6.26
C TRP A 316 -11.83 16.10 6.66
N ARG A 317 -12.66 16.53 5.71
CA ARG A 317 -14.06 16.87 6.00
C ARG A 317 -14.88 15.68 6.49
N THR A 318 -14.61 14.49 5.95
CA THR A 318 -15.24 13.25 6.45
C THR A 318 -14.91 13.05 7.93
N TYR A 319 -13.70 13.44 8.37
CA TYR A 319 -13.32 13.39 9.78
C TYR A 319 -14.02 14.46 10.62
N GLU A 320 -14.06 15.70 10.16
CA GLU A 320 -14.73 16.80 10.88
C GLU A 320 -16.23 16.52 11.07
N GLN A 321 -16.91 16.02 10.04
CA GLN A 321 -18.30 15.58 10.14
C GLN A 321 -18.50 14.51 11.22
N ARG A 322 -17.60 13.52 11.29
CA ARG A 322 -17.65 12.46 12.31
C ARG A 322 -17.32 12.97 13.72
N MET A 323 -16.43 13.95 13.84
CA MET A 323 -16.13 14.57 15.14
C MET A 323 -17.27 15.46 15.64
N GLY A 324 -18.17 15.88 14.74
CA GLY A 324 -19.25 16.83 14.99
C GLY A 324 -18.77 18.27 15.15
N THR A 325 -17.53 18.57 14.78
CA THR A 325 -16.92 19.90 14.90
C THR A 325 -15.69 20.02 13.99
N ASN A 326 -15.23 21.24 13.74
CA ASN A 326 -14.01 21.45 12.98
C ASN A 326 -12.81 20.86 13.71
N ALA A 327 -11.78 20.49 12.96
CA ALA A 327 -10.55 19.94 13.50
C ALA A 327 -9.98 20.83 14.61
N TRP A 328 -9.79 22.12 14.36
CA TRP A 328 -9.17 23.03 15.34
C TRP A 328 -9.98 23.26 16.64
N ASP A 329 -11.26 22.91 16.66
CA ASP A 329 -12.14 22.97 17.83
C ASP A 329 -12.24 21.61 18.55
N ALA A 330 -11.79 20.53 17.91
CA ALA A 330 -11.88 19.17 18.44
C ALA A 330 -10.82 18.92 19.53
N HIS A 331 -11.22 18.18 20.57
CA HIS A 331 -10.28 17.69 21.58
C HIS A 331 -9.30 16.68 20.93
N PRO A 332 -7.98 16.72 21.23
CA PRO A 332 -6.97 15.85 20.61
C PRO A 332 -7.26 14.35 20.69
N SER A 333 -8.00 13.89 21.70
CA SER A 333 -8.40 12.47 21.83
C SER A 333 -9.32 12.00 20.71
N LYS A 334 -10.17 12.87 20.14
CA LYS A 334 -11.10 12.51 19.06
C LYS A 334 -10.38 12.05 17.80
N TYR A 335 -9.20 12.61 17.54
CA TYR A 335 -8.42 12.28 16.35
C TYR A 335 -7.73 10.92 16.39
N ARG A 336 -7.43 10.40 17.59
CA ARG A 336 -6.74 9.10 17.73
C ARG A 336 -7.58 7.95 17.14
N LEU A 337 -8.89 8.16 17.03
CA LEU A 337 -9.86 7.17 16.55
C LEU A 337 -10.15 7.30 15.03
N LEU A 338 -9.66 8.34 14.36
CA LEU A 338 -9.95 8.63 12.96
C LEU A 338 -8.94 7.95 12.01
N THR A 339 -8.97 6.62 11.97
CA THR A 339 -8.15 5.79 11.05
C THR A 339 -8.91 4.59 10.53
N ALA A 340 -8.52 4.03 9.39
CA ALA A 340 -9.16 2.87 8.76
C ALA A 340 -9.15 1.65 9.68
N ALA A 341 -8.12 1.52 10.53
CA ALA A 341 -8.03 0.48 11.54
C ALA A 341 -9.17 0.54 12.58
N HIS A 342 -9.57 1.74 12.98
CA HIS A 342 -10.63 1.98 13.96
C HIS A 342 -11.99 2.21 13.31
N MET A 343 -12.01 2.75 12.09
CA MET A 343 -13.20 3.11 11.33
C MET A 343 -13.59 2.00 10.36
N LYS A 344 -13.44 0.74 10.80
CA LYS A 344 -13.67 -0.49 10.02
C LYS A 344 -14.71 -0.24 8.92
N VAL A 345 -14.25 -0.14 7.66
CA VAL A 345 -15.12 -0.59 6.58
C VAL A 345 -15.31 -2.06 6.90
N PRO A 346 -16.53 -2.59 6.87
CA PRO A 346 -16.69 -4.03 6.70
C PRO A 346 -15.80 -4.41 5.52
N ARG A 347 -14.63 -4.99 5.80
CA ARG A 347 -13.88 -5.66 4.77
C ARG A 347 -14.84 -6.76 4.38
N GLN A 348 -15.45 -6.65 3.21
CA GLN A 348 -15.61 -7.84 2.40
C GLN A 348 -14.17 -8.32 2.16
N LYS A 349 -13.63 -9.05 3.15
CA LYS A 349 -13.03 -10.32 2.84
C LYS A 349 -14.03 -11.02 1.92
N TYR A 350 -13.57 -11.91 1.07
CA TYR A 350 -14.44 -13.04 0.76
C TYR A 350 -14.66 -13.76 2.11
N GLN A 351 -15.56 -13.22 2.93
CA GLN A 351 -16.34 -14.01 3.84
C GLN A 351 -17.30 -14.66 2.89
N ALA A 352 -17.25 -15.99 2.81
CA ALA A 352 -18.41 -16.77 2.45
C ALA A 352 -19.62 -16.03 3.03
N ALA A 353 -20.64 -15.74 2.21
CA ALA A 353 -21.76 -14.92 2.66
C ALA A 353 -22.20 -15.46 4.03
N PRO A 354 -22.53 -14.59 5.01
CA PRO A 354 -22.98 -15.02 6.33
C PRO A 354 -23.83 -16.27 6.21
N GLN A 355 -23.61 -17.31 7.01
CA GLN A 355 -24.25 -18.62 6.79
C GLN A 355 -25.77 -18.50 6.53
N LYS A 356 -26.42 -17.54 7.19
CA LYS A 356 -27.83 -17.18 6.99
C LYS A 356 -28.18 -16.66 5.58
N GLU A 357 -27.28 -15.92 4.95
CA GLU A 357 -27.38 -15.42 3.58
C GLU A 357 -27.08 -16.53 2.56
N LEU A 358 -26.08 -17.40 2.80
CA LEU A 358 -25.89 -18.62 2.00
C LEU A 358 -27.07 -19.58 2.14
N GLN A 359 -27.67 -19.70 3.34
CA GLN A 359 -28.83 -20.54 3.60
C GLN A 359 -30.05 -20.06 2.80
N ASN A 360 -30.20 -18.75 2.66
CA ASN A 360 -31.29 -18.17 1.88
C ASN A 360 -31.09 -18.33 0.37
N LEU A 361 -29.84 -18.25 -0.11
CA LEU A 361 -29.52 -18.32 -1.55
C LEU A 361 -29.34 -19.76 -2.06
N TYR A 362 -28.79 -20.63 -1.21
CA TYR A 362 -28.42 -22.01 -1.51
C TYR A 362 -28.74 -22.93 -0.31
N PRO A 363 -30.02 -23.09 0.06
CA PRO A 363 -30.42 -23.86 1.24
C PRO A 363 -29.88 -25.29 1.24
N ASP A 364 -29.92 -25.95 0.08
CA ASP A 364 -29.46 -27.34 -0.07
C ASP A 364 -27.93 -27.45 0.05
N PHE A 365 -27.18 -26.46 -0.44
CA PHE A 365 -25.72 -26.43 -0.29
C PHE A 365 -25.31 -26.20 1.17
N VAL A 366 -26.01 -25.33 1.91
CA VAL A 366 -25.69 -25.08 3.32
C VAL A 366 -26.10 -26.25 4.22
N ALA A 367 -27.15 -27.00 3.85
CA ALA A 367 -27.46 -28.27 4.50
C ALA A 367 -26.28 -29.25 4.34
N CYS A 368 -25.73 -29.35 3.14
CA CYS A 368 -24.58 -30.21 2.83
C CYS A 368 -23.24 -29.72 3.44
N SER A 369 -22.97 -28.41 3.39
CA SER A 369 -21.75 -27.77 3.90
C SER A 369 -22.12 -26.59 4.81
N PRO A 370 -22.38 -26.85 6.11
CA PRO A 370 -22.78 -25.80 7.05
C PRO A 370 -21.76 -24.67 7.20
N ARG A 371 -20.47 -24.96 6.91
CA ARG A 371 -19.38 -23.98 6.95
C ARG A 371 -19.18 -23.24 5.61
N GLY A 372 -19.96 -23.56 4.58
CA GLY A 372 -19.83 -22.98 3.24
C GLY A 372 -18.52 -23.34 2.54
N LEU A 373 -17.92 -24.48 2.91
CA LEU A 373 -16.69 -24.98 2.31
C LEU A 373 -17.01 -25.73 1.02
N LEU A 374 -16.19 -25.52 -0.01
CA LEU A 374 -16.24 -26.23 -1.28
C LEU A 374 -14.96 -27.07 -1.44
N PRO A 375 -15.04 -28.24 -2.09
CA PRO A 375 -16.24 -28.92 -2.57
C PRO A 375 -17.06 -29.57 -1.42
N ALA A 376 -18.31 -29.91 -1.72
CA ALA A 376 -19.21 -30.66 -0.84
C ALA A 376 -19.99 -31.69 -1.66
N LEU A 377 -20.33 -32.84 -1.05
CA LEU A 377 -21.04 -33.96 -1.66
C LEU A 377 -22.23 -34.35 -0.78
N ASP A 378 -23.40 -34.42 -1.41
CA ASP A 378 -24.58 -35.09 -0.87
C ASP A 378 -24.68 -36.46 -1.54
N ASN A 379 -24.66 -37.51 -0.72
CA ASN A 379 -24.83 -38.89 -1.15
C ASN A 379 -26.04 -39.49 -0.43
N GLU A 380 -27.22 -39.36 -1.06
CA GLU A 380 -28.49 -39.89 -0.54
C GLU A 380 -28.89 -39.33 0.84
N GLY A 381 -28.57 -38.07 1.12
CA GLY A 381 -28.85 -37.39 2.39
C GLY A 381 -27.68 -37.42 3.37
N GLU A 382 -26.61 -38.17 3.08
CA GLU A 382 -25.37 -38.15 3.85
C GLU A 382 -24.42 -37.08 3.29
N HIS A 383 -23.91 -36.22 4.17
CA HIS A 383 -23.19 -35.00 3.77
C HIS A 383 -21.70 -35.08 4.12
N VAL A 384 -20.84 -34.89 3.12
CA VAL A 384 -19.39 -34.82 3.29
C VAL A 384 -18.85 -33.56 2.63
N TYR A 385 -18.01 -32.81 3.34
CA TYR A 385 -17.40 -31.58 2.85
C TYR A 385 -15.96 -31.47 3.39
N ASP A 386 -15.14 -30.59 2.82
CA ASP A 386 -13.66 -30.56 2.90
C ASP A 386 -13.01 -31.45 1.82
N SER A 387 -12.15 -30.85 0.98
CA SER A 387 -11.66 -31.47 -0.25
C SER A 387 -10.85 -32.76 -0.01
N ILE A 388 -10.02 -32.82 1.03
CA ILE A 388 -9.19 -34.00 1.31
C ILE A 388 -10.05 -35.10 1.93
N VAL A 389 -10.94 -34.74 2.86
CA VAL A 389 -11.87 -35.70 3.49
C VAL A 389 -12.79 -36.31 2.43
N LEU A 390 -13.29 -35.48 1.51
CA LEU A 390 -14.15 -35.92 0.41
C LEU A 390 -13.42 -36.85 -0.56
N LEU A 391 -12.12 -36.64 -0.81
CA LEU A 391 -11.31 -37.57 -1.61
C LEU A 391 -11.15 -38.94 -0.93
N GLU A 392 -10.99 -38.99 0.39
CA GLU A 392 -10.96 -40.26 1.14
C GLU A 392 -12.32 -40.95 1.07
N TYR A 393 -13.41 -40.21 1.29
CA TYR A 393 -14.76 -40.75 1.20
C TYR A 393 -15.08 -41.31 -0.20
N VAL A 394 -14.79 -40.55 -1.27
CA VAL A 394 -14.98 -40.99 -2.65
C VAL A 394 -14.17 -42.25 -2.96
N HIS A 395 -12.95 -42.36 -2.42
CA HIS A 395 -12.14 -43.56 -2.56
C HIS A 395 -12.78 -44.79 -1.88
N GLU A 396 -13.46 -44.60 -0.75
CA GLU A 396 -14.09 -45.68 0.02
C GLU A 396 -15.40 -46.18 -0.59
N ILE A 397 -16.20 -45.29 -1.18
CA ILE A 397 -17.56 -45.64 -1.62
C ILE A 397 -17.68 -45.95 -3.13
N PHE A 398 -16.78 -45.45 -3.98
CA PHE A 398 -16.85 -45.67 -5.43
C PHE A 398 -15.84 -46.72 -5.90
N ASN A 399 -16.30 -47.64 -6.75
CA ASN A 399 -15.44 -48.62 -7.40
C ASN A 399 -14.50 -47.94 -8.42
N GLY A 400 -13.21 -48.26 -8.37
CA GLY A 400 -12.23 -47.75 -9.33
C GLY A 400 -10.79 -48.00 -8.90
N PRO A 401 -9.81 -47.49 -9.67
CA PRO A 401 -8.41 -47.54 -9.29
C PRO A 401 -8.20 -46.86 -7.93
N PRO A 402 -7.46 -47.50 -7.00
CA PRO A 402 -7.31 -46.97 -5.64
C PRO A 402 -6.46 -45.69 -5.65
N LEU A 403 -6.93 -44.65 -4.96
CA LEU A 403 -6.18 -43.40 -4.76
C LEU A 403 -5.20 -43.48 -3.58
N LEU A 404 -5.39 -44.46 -2.70
CA LEU A 404 -4.51 -44.76 -1.59
C LEU A 404 -3.87 -46.15 -1.77
N PRO A 405 -2.56 -46.29 -1.52
CA PRO A 405 -1.88 -47.59 -1.63
C PRO A 405 -2.26 -48.54 -0.48
N THR A 406 -1.96 -49.84 -0.65
CA THR A 406 -2.20 -50.86 0.39
C THR A 406 -1.15 -50.85 1.50
N SER A 407 0.05 -50.34 1.25
CA SER A 407 1.10 -50.21 2.26
C SER A 407 0.78 -49.09 3.26
N PRO A 408 0.78 -49.37 4.59
CA PRO A 408 0.53 -48.34 5.62
C PRO A 408 1.45 -47.13 5.51
N LEU A 409 2.74 -47.35 5.26
CA LEU A 409 3.72 -46.27 5.12
C LEU A 409 3.46 -45.44 3.85
N ALA A 410 3.12 -46.10 2.74
CA ALA A 410 2.82 -45.40 1.50
C ALA A 410 1.54 -44.56 1.63
N ARG A 411 0.53 -45.03 2.36
CA ARG A 411 -0.67 -44.23 2.68
C ARG A 411 -0.33 -43.00 3.51
N ALA A 412 0.49 -43.18 4.54
CA ALA A 412 0.94 -42.07 5.37
C ALA A 412 1.69 -41.01 4.55
N LYS A 413 2.55 -41.43 3.61
CA LYS A 413 3.22 -40.53 2.67
C LYS A 413 2.24 -39.75 1.80
N VAL A 414 1.26 -40.43 1.20
CA VAL A 414 0.25 -39.75 0.37
C VAL A 414 -0.50 -38.69 1.17
N ARG A 415 -0.98 -39.02 2.38
CA ARG A 415 -1.67 -38.06 3.27
C ARG A 415 -0.79 -36.90 3.68
N LEU A 416 0.48 -37.16 4.02
CA LEU A 416 1.44 -36.12 4.39
C LEU A 416 1.62 -35.11 3.25
N TRP A 417 1.77 -35.60 2.02
CA TRP A 417 2.03 -34.74 0.87
C TRP A 417 0.77 -34.08 0.31
N SER A 418 -0.40 -34.71 0.41
CA SER A 418 -1.68 -34.01 0.21
C SER A 418 -1.85 -32.85 1.19
N LYS A 419 -1.51 -33.05 2.46
CA LYS A 419 -1.52 -31.99 3.48
C LYS A 419 -0.48 -30.91 3.22
N HIS A 420 0.70 -31.26 2.71
CA HIS A 420 1.72 -30.28 2.28
C HIS A 420 1.19 -29.38 1.16
N VAL A 421 0.46 -29.94 0.19
CA VAL A 421 -0.18 -29.13 -0.86
C VAL A 421 -1.14 -28.13 -0.24
N ASP A 422 -2.04 -28.58 0.64
CA ASP A 422 -3.06 -27.74 1.28
C ASP A 422 -2.49 -26.65 2.20
N LEU A 423 -1.44 -26.96 2.96
CA LEU A 423 -0.86 -26.02 3.93
C LEU A 423 0.20 -25.08 3.34
N HIS A 424 0.88 -25.47 2.27
CA HIS A 424 2.04 -24.75 1.77
C HIS A 424 1.92 -24.36 0.31
N ILE A 425 1.46 -25.24 -0.57
CA ILE A 425 1.40 -24.93 -2.01
C ILE A 425 0.21 -24.02 -2.31
N VAL A 426 -1.00 -24.38 -1.86
CA VAL A 426 -2.23 -23.60 -2.11
C VAL A 426 -2.13 -22.18 -1.50
N PRO A 427 -1.77 -22.01 -0.22
CA PRO A 427 -1.74 -20.67 0.38
C PRO A 427 -0.62 -19.80 -0.22
N ASN A 428 0.50 -20.40 -0.65
CA ASN A 428 1.57 -19.65 -1.31
C ASN A 428 1.22 -19.29 -2.76
N PHE A 429 0.50 -20.14 -3.49
CA PHE A 429 -0.12 -19.80 -4.77
C PHE A 429 -1.03 -18.58 -4.60
N GLU A 430 -1.96 -18.63 -3.64
CA GLU A 430 -2.89 -17.53 -3.38
C GLU A 430 -2.16 -16.26 -2.98
N ARG A 431 -1.15 -16.37 -2.10
CA ARG A 431 -0.36 -15.22 -1.66
C ARG A 431 0.45 -14.60 -2.80
N LEU A 432 1.07 -15.40 -3.66
CA LEU A 432 1.81 -14.90 -4.82
C LEU A 432 0.87 -14.22 -5.82
N LEU A 433 -0.28 -14.84 -6.07
CA LEU A 433 -1.31 -14.26 -6.92
C LEU A 433 -1.84 -12.94 -6.32
N ALA A 434 -1.97 -12.87 -5.00
CA ALA A 434 -2.47 -11.71 -4.27
C ALA A 434 -1.40 -10.72 -3.77
N ALA A 435 -0.13 -10.80 -4.19
CA ALA A 435 0.94 -9.88 -3.76
C ALA A 435 1.14 -8.69 -4.72
N HIS A 436 1.38 -7.49 -4.16
CA HIS A 436 1.32 -6.21 -4.91
C HIS A 436 2.67 -5.50 -5.05
N ASP A 437 3.47 -5.48 -4.00
CA ASP A 437 4.83 -4.96 -4.06
C ASP A 437 5.83 -6.05 -4.48
N ALA A 438 6.98 -5.63 -5.01
CA ALA A 438 7.99 -6.53 -5.53
C ALA A 438 8.60 -7.44 -4.45
N GLU A 439 8.68 -6.95 -3.20
CA GLU A 439 9.25 -7.70 -2.06
C GLU A 439 8.29 -8.81 -1.64
N ALA A 440 7.00 -8.51 -1.42
CA ALA A 440 5.98 -9.51 -1.12
C ALA A 440 5.82 -10.54 -2.24
N ARG A 441 5.93 -10.12 -3.51
CA ARG A 441 5.93 -11.03 -4.67
C ARG A 441 7.15 -11.93 -4.71
N ALA A 442 8.34 -11.40 -4.42
CA ALA A 442 9.57 -12.18 -4.36
C ALA A 442 9.49 -13.24 -3.25
N MET A 443 9.08 -12.83 -2.04
CA MET A 443 8.92 -13.75 -0.90
C MET A 443 7.88 -14.84 -1.18
N ALA A 444 6.69 -14.46 -1.68
CA ALA A 444 5.63 -15.44 -1.96
C ALA A 444 6.02 -16.42 -3.08
N ARG A 445 6.80 -15.95 -4.06
CA ARG A 445 7.38 -16.81 -5.10
C ARG A 445 8.40 -17.77 -4.52
N GLU A 446 9.33 -17.27 -3.71
CA GLU A 446 10.36 -18.09 -3.09
C GLU A 446 9.74 -19.21 -2.25
N ASP A 447 8.77 -18.86 -1.40
CA ASP A 447 8.07 -19.84 -0.55
C ASP A 447 7.26 -20.86 -1.37
N LEU A 448 6.62 -20.44 -2.48
CA LEU A 448 5.93 -21.36 -3.39
C LEU A 448 6.92 -22.30 -4.09
N VAL A 449 8.01 -21.76 -4.61
CA VAL A 449 9.06 -22.52 -5.30
C VAL A 449 9.68 -23.54 -4.35
N GLN A 450 9.96 -23.15 -3.11
CA GLN A 450 10.48 -24.06 -2.09
C GLN A 450 9.47 -25.17 -1.75
N ALA A 451 8.19 -24.84 -1.60
CA ALA A 451 7.16 -25.83 -1.34
C ALA A 451 7.01 -26.84 -2.50
N LEU A 452 7.11 -26.39 -3.75
CA LEU A 452 7.09 -27.25 -4.94
C LEU A 452 8.35 -28.12 -5.03
N ALA A 453 9.53 -27.56 -4.76
CA ALA A 453 10.79 -28.30 -4.77
C ALA A 453 10.80 -29.44 -3.75
N LEU A 454 10.29 -29.20 -2.54
CA LEU A 454 10.13 -30.24 -1.51
C LEU A 454 9.16 -31.34 -1.96
N PHE A 455 8.07 -30.97 -2.62
CA PHE A 455 7.13 -31.95 -3.17
C PHE A 455 7.79 -32.80 -4.26
N GLU A 456 8.52 -32.17 -5.19
CA GLU A 456 9.25 -32.82 -6.27
C GLU A 456 10.32 -33.79 -5.75
N GLU A 457 11.09 -33.38 -4.73
CA GLU A 457 12.10 -34.23 -4.08
C GLU A 457 11.49 -35.48 -3.43
N ALA A 458 10.28 -35.36 -2.91
CA ALA A 458 9.58 -36.47 -2.29
C ALA A 458 8.92 -37.44 -3.28
N MET A 459 8.82 -37.06 -4.56
CA MET A 459 8.27 -37.93 -5.59
C MET A 459 9.18 -39.14 -5.81
N SER A 460 8.57 -40.24 -6.22
CA SER A 460 9.33 -41.41 -6.65
C SER A 460 10.16 -41.07 -7.89
N PRO A 461 11.38 -41.65 -8.01
CA PRO A 461 12.22 -41.47 -9.19
C PRO A 461 11.47 -41.81 -10.48
N LEU A 462 11.71 -41.05 -11.56
CA LEU A 462 11.04 -41.24 -12.85
C LEU A 462 11.15 -42.68 -13.39
N ALA A 463 12.24 -43.38 -13.10
CA ALA A 463 12.43 -44.77 -13.47
C ALA A 463 11.36 -45.72 -12.89
N LYS A 464 10.68 -45.32 -11.80
CA LYS A 464 9.58 -46.07 -11.19
C LYS A 464 8.20 -45.65 -11.70
N GLY A 465 8.13 -44.61 -12.53
CA GLY A 465 6.89 -44.11 -13.13
C GLY A 465 6.68 -42.60 -12.92
N PRO A 466 5.70 -42.02 -13.62
CA PRO A 466 5.52 -40.58 -13.70
C PRO A 466 4.79 -39.95 -12.50
N PHE A 467 4.07 -40.74 -11.69
CA PHE A 467 3.25 -40.25 -10.57
C PHE A 467 4.01 -40.16 -9.25
N PHE A 468 3.38 -39.58 -8.23
CA PHE A 468 3.99 -39.31 -6.92
C PHE A 468 4.61 -40.58 -6.29
N LEU A 469 3.91 -41.70 -6.33
CA LEU A 469 4.39 -42.99 -5.83
C LEU A 469 5.07 -43.88 -6.90
N GLY A 470 5.28 -43.36 -8.12
CA GLY A 470 5.86 -44.10 -9.24
C GLY A 470 4.81 -44.40 -10.32
N SER A 471 4.43 -45.66 -10.49
CA SER A 471 3.56 -46.11 -11.59
C SER A 471 2.10 -45.70 -11.45
N ASP A 472 1.64 -45.59 -10.21
CA ASP A 472 0.21 -45.49 -9.91
C ASP A 472 -0.15 -44.06 -9.48
N PHE A 473 -1.24 -43.55 -10.06
CA PHE A 473 -1.81 -42.25 -9.70
C PHE A 473 -2.47 -42.34 -8.33
N SER A 474 -2.13 -41.40 -7.45
CA SER A 474 -2.56 -41.38 -6.05
C SER A 474 -3.32 -40.10 -5.70
N MET A 475 -3.87 -40.05 -4.47
CA MET A 475 -4.52 -38.86 -3.93
C MET A 475 -3.57 -37.65 -3.88
N ALA A 476 -2.25 -37.85 -3.71
CA ALA A 476 -1.29 -36.74 -3.74
C ALA A 476 -1.24 -36.08 -5.12
N ASP A 477 -1.32 -36.88 -6.19
CA ASP A 477 -1.39 -36.40 -7.57
C ASP A 477 -2.71 -35.65 -7.81
N ALA A 478 -3.83 -36.21 -7.36
CA ALA A 478 -5.16 -35.62 -7.51
C ALA A 478 -5.26 -34.24 -6.85
N VAL A 479 -4.65 -34.06 -5.68
CA VAL A 479 -4.68 -32.80 -4.94
C VAL A 479 -3.81 -31.74 -5.63
N LEU A 480 -2.64 -32.09 -6.17
CA LEU A 480 -1.74 -31.10 -6.81
C LEU A 480 -2.16 -30.72 -8.23
N ALA A 481 -2.69 -31.67 -9.02
CA ALA A 481 -3.02 -31.49 -10.44
C ALA A 481 -3.81 -30.20 -10.78
N PRO A 482 -4.94 -29.87 -10.10
CA PRO A 482 -5.71 -28.67 -10.42
C PRO A 482 -4.95 -27.37 -10.11
N TRP A 483 -4.01 -27.40 -9.16
CA TRP A 483 -3.20 -26.23 -8.81
C TRP A 483 -2.05 -26.05 -9.78
N TRP A 484 -1.41 -27.13 -10.20
CA TRP A 484 -0.37 -27.06 -11.24
C TRP A 484 -0.92 -26.49 -12.57
N LEU A 485 -2.12 -26.93 -12.98
CA LEU A 485 -2.82 -26.34 -14.12
C LEU A 485 -2.96 -24.81 -13.96
N ARG A 486 -3.40 -24.32 -12.80
CA ARG A 486 -3.53 -22.88 -12.48
C ARG A 486 -2.19 -22.17 -12.42
N MET A 487 -1.11 -22.82 -11.99
CA MET A 487 0.23 -22.22 -12.01
C MET A 487 0.72 -22.02 -13.44
N CYS A 488 0.54 -23.04 -14.29
CA CYS A 488 0.93 -23.03 -15.69
C CYS A 488 0.08 -22.10 -16.56
N SER A 489 -1.15 -21.78 -16.15
CA SER A 489 -2.01 -20.79 -16.81
C SER A 489 -1.97 -19.42 -16.11
N VAL A 490 -2.60 -19.30 -14.94
CA VAL A 490 -2.85 -18.05 -14.22
C VAL A 490 -1.56 -17.41 -13.71
N LEU A 491 -0.70 -18.14 -12.97
CA LEU A 491 0.54 -17.54 -12.46
C LEU A 491 1.54 -17.26 -13.59
N ARG A 492 1.56 -18.07 -14.65
CA ARG A 492 2.38 -17.77 -15.82
C ARG A 492 1.93 -16.46 -16.47
N ALA A 493 0.62 -16.29 -16.68
CA ALA A 493 0.05 -15.08 -17.26
C ALA A 493 0.28 -13.83 -16.40
N TYR A 494 -0.04 -13.89 -15.10
CA TYR A 494 -0.06 -12.70 -14.24
C TYR A 494 1.18 -12.49 -13.40
N ARG A 495 1.97 -13.54 -13.18
CA ARG A 495 3.13 -13.51 -12.29
C ARG A 495 4.39 -14.03 -12.95
N LYS A 496 4.43 -14.29 -14.26
CA LYS A 496 5.65 -14.79 -14.93
C LYS A 496 6.23 -16.01 -14.19
N PHE A 497 5.36 -16.90 -13.71
CA PHE A 497 5.79 -18.17 -13.15
C PHE A 497 6.41 -19.03 -14.25
N ASP A 498 7.59 -19.58 -13.97
CA ASP A 498 8.31 -20.43 -14.90
C ASP A 498 8.29 -21.89 -14.43
N PRO A 499 7.47 -22.76 -15.05
CA PRO A 499 7.45 -24.18 -14.73
C PRO A 499 8.71 -24.93 -15.22
N SER A 500 9.59 -24.31 -16.02
CA SER A 500 10.82 -24.96 -16.53
C SER A 500 11.80 -25.35 -15.43
N ALA A 501 11.71 -24.72 -14.27
CA ALA A 501 12.50 -25.04 -13.09
C ALA A 501 12.19 -26.41 -12.47
N PHE A 502 11.10 -27.08 -12.89
CA PHE A 502 10.55 -28.28 -12.25
C PHE A 502 10.36 -29.42 -13.27
N SER A 503 11.46 -29.92 -13.82
CA SER A 503 11.44 -30.92 -14.91
C SER A 503 10.69 -32.20 -14.55
N ARG A 504 10.74 -32.67 -13.30
CA ARG A 504 10.01 -33.86 -12.85
C ARG A 504 8.51 -33.62 -12.78
N LEU A 505 8.08 -32.43 -12.34
CA LEU A 505 6.68 -32.04 -12.30
C LEU A 505 6.10 -31.81 -13.71
N GLN A 506 6.92 -31.42 -14.69
CA GLN A 506 6.47 -31.36 -16.09
C GLN A 506 6.11 -32.75 -16.62
N VAL A 507 7.02 -33.73 -16.48
CA VAL A 507 6.75 -35.12 -16.90
C VAL A 507 5.56 -35.72 -16.16
N TRP A 508 5.43 -35.41 -14.86
CA TRP A 508 4.26 -35.79 -14.08
C TRP A 508 2.97 -35.21 -14.66
N PHE A 509 2.95 -33.91 -14.95
CA PHE A 509 1.73 -33.26 -15.42
C PHE A 509 1.32 -33.72 -16.82
N GLU A 510 2.26 -34.00 -17.72
CA GLU A 510 1.98 -34.63 -19.02
C GLU A 510 1.26 -35.98 -18.84
N ALA A 511 1.71 -36.79 -17.87
CA ALA A 511 1.05 -38.06 -17.55
C ALA A 511 -0.34 -37.86 -16.92
N VAL A 512 -0.53 -36.79 -16.13
CA VAL A 512 -1.85 -36.43 -15.58
C VAL A 512 -2.80 -35.96 -16.67
N GLU A 513 -2.35 -35.09 -17.59
CA GLU A 513 -3.14 -34.60 -18.73
C GLU A 513 -3.57 -35.73 -19.66
N GLY A 514 -2.72 -36.75 -19.82
CA GLY A 514 -3.04 -37.96 -20.57
C GLY A 514 -4.16 -38.82 -19.97
N ARG A 515 -4.59 -38.58 -18.73
CA ARG A 515 -5.66 -39.37 -18.09
C ARG A 515 -7.03 -38.95 -18.60
N PRO A 516 -7.88 -39.88 -19.07
CA PRO A 516 -9.22 -39.56 -19.55
C PRO A 516 -10.10 -38.85 -18.52
N CYS A 517 -9.92 -39.15 -17.23
CA CYS A 517 -10.66 -38.49 -16.15
C CYS A 517 -10.27 -37.02 -16.01
N PHE A 518 -8.97 -36.68 -16.10
CA PHE A 518 -8.51 -35.30 -16.01
C PHE A 518 -8.97 -34.51 -17.23
N ALA A 519 -8.83 -35.05 -18.44
CA ALA A 519 -9.27 -34.39 -19.67
C ALA A 519 -10.77 -34.02 -19.66
N LYS A 520 -11.62 -34.84 -19.02
CA LYS A 520 -13.06 -34.56 -18.88
C LYS A 520 -13.39 -33.45 -17.87
N THR A 521 -12.52 -33.22 -16.89
CA THR A 521 -12.76 -32.27 -15.78
C THR A 521 -11.84 -31.06 -15.83
N ALA A 522 -10.85 -31.04 -16.73
CA ALA A 522 -9.90 -29.96 -16.86
C ALA A 522 -10.62 -28.67 -17.24
N LEU A 523 -10.27 -27.61 -16.52
CA LEU A 523 -10.78 -26.28 -16.81
C LEU A 523 -9.98 -25.67 -17.97
N ASP A 524 -10.68 -24.96 -18.83
CA ASP A 524 -10.12 -24.23 -19.95
C ASP A 524 -9.11 -23.17 -19.45
N PRO A 525 -7.81 -23.25 -19.81
CA PRO A 525 -6.79 -22.32 -19.37
C PRO A 525 -7.13 -20.86 -19.65
N GLU A 526 -7.75 -20.56 -20.79
CA GLU A 526 -8.16 -19.21 -21.15
C GLU A 526 -9.27 -18.69 -20.23
N LYS A 527 -10.26 -19.54 -19.89
CA LYS A 527 -11.31 -19.18 -18.93
C LYS A 527 -10.76 -19.00 -17.52
N LEU A 528 -9.80 -19.86 -17.12
CA LEU A 528 -9.09 -19.70 -15.85
C LEU A 528 -8.35 -18.37 -15.78
N ILE A 529 -7.69 -17.95 -16.86
CA ILE A 529 -7.05 -16.63 -16.90
C ILE A 529 -8.11 -15.54 -16.75
N GLU A 530 -9.21 -15.60 -17.53
CA GLU A 530 -10.30 -14.62 -17.47
C GLU A 530 -10.95 -14.50 -16.08
N GLU A 531 -11.28 -15.61 -15.44
CA GLU A 531 -11.84 -15.66 -14.08
C GLU A 531 -10.93 -14.97 -13.05
N PHE A 532 -9.61 -15.06 -13.25
CA PHE A 532 -8.60 -14.47 -12.39
C PHE A 532 -8.06 -13.12 -12.90
N SER A 533 -8.70 -12.52 -13.89
CA SER A 533 -8.28 -11.23 -14.48
C SER A 533 -8.20 -10.08 -13.49
N TYR A 534 -8.96 -10.13 -12.39
CA TYR A 534 -8.87 -9.16 -11.29
C TYR A 534 -7.51 -9.17 -10.57
N CYS A 535 -6.68 -10.20 -10.78
CA CYS A 535 -5.31 -10.31 -10.27
C CYS A 535 -4.24 -9.78 -11.23
N ALA A 536 -4.59 -9.38 -12.46
CA ALA A 536 -3.62 -8.92 -13.45
C ALA A 536 -2.86 -7.66 -12.96
N ASP A 537 -1.55 -7.58 -13.23
CA ASP A 537 -0.82 -6.34 -13.05
C ASP A 537 -1.34 -5.31 -14.08
N PRO A 538 -1.41 -4.01 -13.75
CA PRO A 538 -1.96 -2.97 -14.64
C PRO A 538 -1.27 -2.82 -15.99
N ASP A 539 -0.06 -3.39 -16.12
CA ASP A 539 0.82 -3.28 -17.29
C ASP A 539 0.92 -4.60 -18.09
N VAL A 540 0.05 -5.59 -17.85
CA VAL A 540 -0.04 -6.76 -18.73
C VAL A 540 -0.79 -6.33 -20.00
N GLU A 541 -0.06 -5.92 -21.02
CA GLU A 541 -0.60 -5.66 -22.36
C GLU A 541 -1.50 -6.81 -22.83
N GLU A 542 -2.61 -6.47 -23.49
CA GLU A 542 -3.44 -7.40 -24.27
C GLU A 542 -2.58 -8.07 -25.35
N GLY A 543 -1.86 -9.14 -25.01
CA GLY A 543 -0.84 -9.70 -25.90
C GLY A 543 -0.47 -11.16 -25.69
N VAL A 544 -1.04 -11.87 -24.72
CA VAL A 544 -0.78 -13.31 -24.56
C VAL A 544 -1.90 -14.12 -25.20
N ARG A 545 -1.98 -14.10 -26.54
CA ARG A 545 -2.65 -15.18 -27.27
C ARG A 545 -1.72 -16.39 -27.26
N PHE A 546 -2.15 -17.48 -26.63
CA PHE A 546 -1.44 -18.75 -26.65
C PHE A 546 -1.30 -19.24 -28.10
N ARG A 547 -0.07 -19.41 -28.61
CA ARG A 547 0.14 -20.31 -29.76
C ARG A 547 0.05 -21.73 -29.23
N ARG A 548 -0.89 -22.53 -29.74
CA ARG A 548 -0.91 -23.98 -29.54
C ARG A 548 0.43 -24.56 -30.04
N GLY A 549 1.36 -24.76 -29.12
CA GLY A 549 2.58 -25.53 -29.30
C GLY A 549 2.52 -26.77 -28.43
N GLY A 550 1.56 -27.66 -28.69
CA GLY A 550 1.68 -29.04 -28.21
C GLY A 550 2.78 -29.75 -29.01
N PRO A 551 3.53 -30.69 -28.41
CA PRO A 551 4.37 -31.59 -29.17
C PRO A 551 3.49 -32.30 -30.22
N LYS A 552 3.99 -32.41 -31.45
CA LYS A 552 3.31 -33.07 -32.57
C LYS A 552 3.03 -34.54 -32.21
N SER A 553 1.90 -34.83 -31.57
CA SER A 553 1.36 -36.18 -31.54
C SER A 553 0.71 -36.45 -32.90
N LEU A 554 1.14 -37.53 -33.54
CA LEU A 554 0.53 -38.11 -34.72
C LEU A 554 -1.01 -38.04 -34.63
N ARG A 555 -1.62 -37.29 -35.56
CA ARG A 555 -3.06 -37.30 -35.74
C ARG A 555 -3.53 -38.73 -36.01
N SER A 556 -4.52 -39.14 -35.23
CA SER A 556 -5.48 -40.18 -35.56
C SER A 556 -5.91 -40.06 -37.03
N ARG A 557 -5.64 -41.11 -37.82
CA ARG A 557 -6.42 -41.36 -39.04
C ARG A 557 -7.85 -41.68 -38.61
N GLY A 558 -8.79 -41.00 -39.26
CA GLY A 558 -10.21 -41.06 -38.96
C GLY A 558 -10.82 -42.44 -39.17
N LEU A 559 -11.87 -42.69 -38.39
CA LEU A 559 -12.90 -43.67 -38.68
C LEU A 559 -13.74 -43.14 -39.85
N THR A 560 -13.68 -43.83 -40.98
CA THR A 560 -14.79 -43.93 -41.93
C THR A 560 -14.99 -45.41 -42.23
N GLU A 561 -16.23 -45.84 -42.08
CA GLU A 561 -16.75 -47.21 -42.25
C GLU A 561 -16.62 -47.77 -43.69
N PRO A 562 -16.91 -49.07 -43.91
CA PRO A 562 -16.19 -49.93 -44.85
C PRO A 562 -16.77 -49.94 -46.27
N GLY A 563 -15.92 -50.17 -47.27
CA GLY A 563 -16.35 -50.39 -48.64
C GLY A 563 -15.19 -50.66 -49.62
N SER A 564 -14.90 -51.95 -49.81
CA SER A 564 -14.51 -52.63 -51.06
C SER A 564 -13.41 -52.07 -52.00
N ARG A 565 -12.41 -52.96 -52.23
CA ARG A 565 -11.50 -53.09 -53.41
C ARG A 565 -10.46 -51.95 -53.56
N GLY A 566 -9.15 -52.13 -53.60
CA GLY A 566 -8.32 -53.27 -53.98
C GLY A 566 -7.32 -52.76 -55.02
N HIS A 567 -6.08 -52.44 -54.62
CA HIS A 567 -4.83 -52.50 -55.43
C HIS A 567 -3.68 -51.73 -54.74
N ARG A 568 -2.55 -52.42 -54.56
CA ARG A 568 -1.17 -51.89 -54.45
C ARG A 568 -0.59 -51.75 -55.88
N PRO A 569 0.64 -51.24 -56.16
CA PRO A 569 1.73 -50.78 -55.26
C PRO A 569 2.50 -49.51 -55.73
N SER A 570 3.53 -49.13 -54.95
CA SER A 570 4.84 -48.57 -55.38
C SER A 570 4.86 -47.12 -55.90
N LEU A 571 5.91 -46.29 -55.85
CA LEU A 571 7.35 -46.32 -55.55
C LEU A 571 7.68 -44.86 -55.13
N GLY A 572 8.69 -44.60 -54.29
CA GLY A 572 9.94 -44.12 -54.84
C GLY A 572 10.53 -42.99 -53.99
N THR A 573 11.78 -43.19 -53.63
CA THR A 573 12.72 -42.39 -52.84
C THR A 573 13.19 -41.11 -53.56
N MET A 574 13.59 -40.06 -52.82
CA MET A 574 14.97 -39.50 -52.80
C MET A 574 15.06 -38.02 -52.36
N SER A 575 16.24 -37.71 -51.78
CA SER A 575 16.98 -36.44 -51.78
C SER A 575 16.42 -35.27 -50.96
N GLU A 576 16.97 -34.92 -49.80
CA GLU A 576 18.24 -34.17 -49.54
C GLU A 576 18.21 -32.68 -49.91
N THR A 577 18.41 -31.84 -48.86
CA THR A 577 19.24 -30.61 -48.73
C THR A 577 18.58 -29.68 -47.70
N SER A 578 19.12 -29.56 -46.48
CA SER A 578 20.22 -28.69 -46.04
C SER A 578 19.78 -27.31 -45.51
N SER A 579 20.28 -27.03 -44.30
CA SER A 579 20.59 -25.74 -43.70
C SER A 579 19.54 -24.89 -42.97
N GLN A 580 19.79 -24.83 -41.65
CA GLN A 580 20.07 -23.62 -40.86
C GLN A 580 18.92 -22.86 -40.17
N LEU A 581 19.09 -22.83 -38.83
CA LEU A 581 18.95 -21.68 -37.92
C LEU A 581 17.56 -21.08 -37.75
N LEU A 582 16.84 -21.55 -36.72
CA LEU A 582 16.58 -20.82 -35.46
C LEU A 582 15.68 -21.62 -34.52
#